data_AF-A0A847J678-F1
#
_entry.id   AF-A0A847J678-F1
#
_cell.length_a   1.000
_cell.length_b   1.000
_cell.length_c   1.000
_cell.angle_alpha   90.00
_cell.angle_beta   90.00
_cell.angle_gamma   90.00
#
_symmetry.space_group_name_H-M   'P 1'
#
loop_
_entity.id
_entity.type
_entity.pdbx_description
1 polymer ?
#
loop_
_entity_poly.entity_id
_entity_poly.type
_entity_poly.pdbx_seq_one_letter_code
_entity_poly.pdbx_strand_id
1 'polypeptide(L)'
;MLKYLLMKNIKTDSDYKKSQLMMYAITMVLMIATMIALYMTAENLDFAFGIIIGAGGVILVFSVIFLRELLNPVKLHAARIKATDERRKQLEQEAWTNIGAFMMILLGILMIVTSCWKPVTFDFSKLAILFYAMLFYRVYKLRK
;
A
#
# COMPACT_ATOMS: atom_id res chain seq x y z
N MET A 1 7.50 -7.69 -3.80
CA MET A 1 8.70 -8.57 -3.83
C MET A 1 9.82 -8.12 -2.88
N LEU A 2 10.18 -6.84 -2.80
CA LEU A 2 11.24 -6.34 -1.88
C LEU A 2 11.07 -6.76 -0.42
N LYS A 3 9.86 -6.60 0.14
CA LYS A 3 9.51 -7.07 1.49
C LYS A 3 9.86 -8.56 1.71
N TYR A 4 9.69 -9.39 0.69
CA TYR A 4 9.94 -10.84 0.78
C TYR A 4 11.42 -11.21 0.67
N LEU A 5 12.19 -10.48 -0.15
CA LEU A 5 13.65 -10.60 -0.17
C LEU A 5 14.25 -10.25 1.19
N LEU A 6 13.72 -9.21 1.83
CA LEU A 6 14.13 -8.75 3.16
C LEU A 6 13.62 -9.65 4.30
N MET A 7 12.59 -10.45 4.05
CA MET A 7 12.02 -11.41 5.01
C MET A 7 12.70 -12.77 5.01
N LYS A 8 13.44 -13.14 3.96
CA LYS A 8 14.08 -14.47 3.81
C LYS A 8 15.11 -14.76 4.92
N ASN A 9 15.65 -13.72 5.57
CA ASN A 9 16.64 -13.84 6.64
C ASN A 9 16.06 -13.65 8.05
N ILE A 10 14.75 -13.52 8.22
CA ILE A 10 14.14 -13.29 9.53
C ILE A 10 14.01 -14.62 10.27
N LYS A 11 14.95 -14.89 11.18
CA LYS A 11 14.93 -16.07 12.06
C LYS A 11 14.55 -15.72 13.49
N THR A 12 14.83 -14.50 13.93
CA THR A 12 14.56 -14.03 15.30
C THR A 12 13.59 -12.85 15.33
N ASP A 13 13.01 -12.57 16.51
CA ASP A 13 12.15 -11.40 16.73
C ASP A 13 12.93 -10.08 16.55
N SER A 14 14.23 -10.08 16.85
CA SER A 14 15.12 -8.95 16.62
C SER A 14 15.30 -8.64 15.12
N ASP A 15 15.48 -9.66 14.30
CA ASP A 15 15.59 -9.51 12.84
C ASP A 15 14.29 -8.99 12.25
N TYR A 16 13.15 -9.48 12.74
CA TYR A 16 11.83 -9.02 12.33
C TYR A 16 11.64 -7.52 12.65
N LYS A 17 12.02 -7.11 13.86
CA LYS A 17 11.97 -5.72 14.30
C LYS A 17 12.81 -4.81 13.41
N LYS A 18 14.06 -5.20 13.09
CA LYS A 18 14.94 -4.44 12.19
C LYS A 18 14.35 -4.30 10.78
N SER A 19 13.84 -5.39 10.22
CA SER A 19 13.20 -5.39 8.90
C SER A 19 11.98 -4.48 8.86
N GLN A 20 11.13 -4.53 9.90
CA GLN A 20 9.96 -3.66 10.00
C GLN A 20 10.33 -2.18 10.17
N LEU A 21 11.34 -1.86 10.97
CA LEU A 21 11.84 -0.48 11.12
C LEU A 21 12.36 0.08 9.79
N MET A 22 13.08 -0.74 9.01
CA MET A 22 13.57 -0.33 7.70
C MET A 22 12.41 -0.09 6.71
N MET A 23 11.44 -1.00 6.66
CA MET A 23 10.25 -0.82 5.81
C MET A 23 9.44 0.40 6.23
N TYR A 24 9.32 0.67 7.53
CA TYR A 24 8.68 1.86 8.06
C TYR A 24 9.41 3.13 7.61
N ALA A 25 10.75 3.17 7.73
CA ALA A 25 11.56 4.30 7.29
C ALA A 25 11.38 4.58 5.79
N ILE A 26 11.42 3.54 4.94
CA ILE A 26 11.16 3.67 3.50
C ILE A 26 9.76 4.23 3.24
N THR A 27 8.75 3.73 3.96
CA THR A 27 7.36 4.19 3.82
C THR A 27 7.22 5.66 4.20
N MET A 28 7.86 6.09 5.28
CA MET A 28 7.86 7.49 5.72
C MET A 28 8.53 8.41 4.69
N VAL A 29 9.68 8.00 4.13
CA VAL A 29 10.37 8.77 3.09
C VAL A 29 9.48 8.93 1.85
N LEU A 30 8.83 7.85 1.40
CA LEU A 30 7.91 7.90 0.26
C LEU A 30 6.70 8.81 0.55
N MET A 31 6.11 8.73 1.74
CA MET A 31 4.99 9.60 2.12
C MET A 31 5.40 11.07 2.13
N ILE A 32 6.55 11.40 2.73
CA ILE A 32 7.08 12.77 2.73
C ILE A 32 7.34 13.25 1.31
N ALA A 33 7.97 12.43 0.46
CA ALA A 33 8.20 12.77 -0.95
C ALA A 33 6.89 13.04 -1.70
N THR A 34 5.85 12.23 -1.46
CA THR A 34 4.52 12.47 -2.07
C THR A 34 3.86 13.75 -1.56
N MET A 35 4.02 14.09 -0.27
CA MET A 35 3.51 15.36 0.28
C MET A 35 4.22 16.57 -0.33
N ILE A 36 5.55 16.50 -0.49
CA ILE A 36 6.34 17.55 -1.15
C ILE A 36 5.91 17.70 -2.61
N ALA A 37 5.79 16.59 -3.35
CA ALA A 37 5.34 16.61 -4.72
C ALA A 37 3.95 17.25 -4.84
N LEU A 38 3.01 16.86 -3.98
CA LEU A 38 1.65 17.39 -3.96
C LEU A 38 1.64 18.89 -3.66
N TYR A 39 2.47 19.37 -2.73
CA TYR A 39 2.64 20.80 -2.47
C TYR A 39 3.19 21.56 -3.68
N MET A 40 4.18 20.98 -4.39
CA MET A 40 4.80 21.62 -5.55
C MET A 40 3.89 21.66 -6.79
N THR A 41 2.96 20.70 -6.92
CA THR A 41 2.06 20.61 -8.08
C THR A 41 0.67 21.17 -7.82
N ALA A 42 0.37 21.63 -6.61
CA ALA A 42 -0.97 22.09 -6.26
C ALA A 42 -1.24 23.50 -6.79
N GLU A 43 -2.29 23.62 -7.62
CA GLU A 43 -2.81 24.92 -8.06
C GLU A 43 -3.56 25.66 -6.94
N ASN A 44 -4.12 24.91 -5.98
CA ASN A 44 -4.82 25.44 -4.81
C ASN A 44 -4.09 25.03 -3.53
N LEU A 45 -3.38 25.99 -2.93
CA LEU A 45 -2.57 25.78 -1.74
C LEU A 45 -3.40 25.41 -0.50
N ASP A 46 -4.58 26.02 -0.31
CA ASP A 46 -5.44 25.74 0.85
C ASP A 46 -5.94 24.29 0.83
N PHE A 47 -6.33 23.81 -0.36
CA PHE A 47 -6.73 22.41 -0.55
C PHE A 47 -5.56 21.45 -0.31
N ALA A 48 -4.37 21.77 -0.81
CA ALA A 48 -3.16 20.98 -0.59
C ALA A 48 -2.78 20.91 0.89
N PHE A 49 -2.85 22.04 1.61
CA PHE A 49 -2.61 22.08 3.06
C PHE A 49 -3.60 21.20 3.83
N GLY A 50 -4.89 21.24 3.47
CA GLY A 50 -5.90 20.36 4.06
C GLY A 50 -5.55 18.86 3.90
N ILE A 51 -5.10 18.46 2.69
CA ILE A 51 -4.65 17.09 2.41
C ILE A 51 -3.39 16.75 3.22
N ILE A 52 -2.39 17.63 3.28
CA ILE A 52 -1.14 17.40 4.00
C ILE A 52 -1.40 17.23 5.50
N ILE A 53 -2.24 18.08 6.10
CA ILE A 53 -2.62 17.99 7.51
C ILE A 53 -3.37 16.67 7.78
N GLY A 54 -4.36 16.35 6.94
CA GLY A 54 -5.13 15.11 7.07
C GLY A 54 -4.24 13.86 6.97
N ALA A 55 -3.37 13.81 5.97
CA ALA A 55 -2.41 12.72 5.78
C ALA A 55 -1.39 12.66 6.93
N GLY A 56 -0.94 13.80 7.46
CA GLY A 56 -0.09 13.87 8.65
C GLY A 56 -0.75 13.25 9.89
N GLY A 57 -2.05 13.49 10.10
CA GLY A 57 -2.82 12.86 11.16
C GLY A 57 -2.88 11.32 11.03
N VAL A 58 -3.12 10.83 9.81
CA VAL A 58 -3.12 9.39 9.52
C VAL A 58 -1.74 8.77 9.78
N ILE A 59 -0.67 9.46 9.39
CA ILE A 59 0.71 9.03 9.67
C ILE A 59 0.92 8.90 11.17
N LEU A 60 0.57 9.91 11.97
CA LEU A 60 0.74 9.87 13.42
C LEU A 60 0.01 8.67 14.06
N VAL A 61 -1.24 8.44 13.68
CA VAL A 61 -2.01 7.28 14.18
C VAL A 61 -1.33 5.96 13.79
N PHE A 62 -0.90 5.84 12.53
CA PHE A 62 -0.17 4.67 12.06
C PHE A 62 1.14 4.45 12.82
N SER A 63 1.92 5.52 13.05
CA SER A 63 3.16 5.50 13.83
C SER A 63 2.94 4.99 15.25
N VAL A 64 1.88 5.47 15.92
CA VAL A 64 1.54 5.04 17.28
C VAL A 64 1.21 3.55 17.33
N ILE A 65 0.39 3.07 16.38
CA ILE A 65 0.02 1.65 16.29
C ILE A 65 1.27 0.79 16.03
N PHE A 66 2.12 1.22 15.10
CA PHE A 66 3.35 0.52 14.74
C PHE A 66 4.32 0.43 15.93
N LEU A 67 4.55 1.54 16.64
CA LEU A 67 5.39 1.55 17.85
C LEU A 67 4.82 0.63 18.93
N ARG A 68 3.51 0.64 19.14
CA ARG A 68 2.84 -0.25 20.11
C ARG A 68 3.03 -1.73 19.75
N GLU A 69 3.08 -2.07 18.47
CA GLU A 69 3.36 -3.42 17.99
C GLU A 69 4.83 -3.81 18.23
N LEU A 70 5.77 -2.90 17.98
CA LEU A 70 7.21 -3.15 18.19
C LEU A 70 7.64 -3.21 19.65
N LEU A 71 6.93 -2.50 20.54
CA LEU A 71 7.24 -2.45 21.97
C LEU A 71 6.68 -3.66 22.73
N ASN A 72 5.66 -4.35 22.19
CA ASN A 72 5.04 -5.49 22.85
C ASN A 72 5.63 -6.81 22.30
N PRO A 73 6.37 -7.60 23.11
CA PRO A 73 7.05 -8.81 22.64
C PRO A 73 6.07 -9.89 22.17
N VAL A 74 4.90 -10.01 22.80
CA VAL A 74 3.87 -10.99 22.41
C VAL A 74 3.29 -10.66 21.03
N LYS A 75 2.98 -9.37 20.80
CA LYS A 75 2.46 -8.91 19.51
C LYS A 75 3.52 -9.02 18.41
N LEU A 76 4.77 -8.65 18.71
CA LEU A 76 5.88 -8.76 17.79
C LEU A 76 6.11 -10.21 17.33
N HIS A 77 6.08 -11.15 18.27
CA HIS A 77 6.24 -12.57 17.98
C HIS A 77 5.10 -13.12 17.12
N ALA A 78 3.85 -12.80 17.48
CA ALA A 78 2.68 -13.18 16.69
C ALA A 78 2.72 -12.57 15.27
N ALA A 79 3.14 -11.31 15.15
CA ALA A 79 3.31 -10.63 13.87
C ALA A 79 4.41 -11.26 13.02
N ARG A 80 5.52 -11.69 13.64
CA ARG A 80 6.58 -12.45 12.97
C ARG A 80 6.03 -13.77 12.40
N ILE A 81 5.40 -14.59 13.24
CA ILE A 81 4.84 -15.89 12.81
C ILE A 81 3.89 -15.70 11.62
N LYS A 82 2.96 -14.75 11.75
CA LYS A 82 1.99 -14.40 10.69
C LYS A 82 2.66 -13.93 9.40
N ALA A 83 3.81 -13.28 9.50
CA ALA A 83 4.55 -12.77 8.37
C ALA A 83 5.47 -13.81 7.71
N THR A 84 5.91 -14.82 8.48
CA THR A 84 6.64 -15.98 7.94
C THR A 84 5.71 -17.02 7.33
N ASP A 85 4.44 -17.06 7.72
CA ASP A 85 3.41 -17.97 7.21
C ASP A 85 3.29 -17.92 5.67
N GLU A 86 3.71 -18.98 5.01
CA GLU A 86 3.76 -19.08 3.56
C GLU A 86 2.37 -19.14 2.93
N ARG A 87 1.36 -19.65 3.64
CA ARG A 87 -0.01 -19.74 3.14
C ARG A 87 -0.61 -18.36 2.91
N ARG A 88 -0.39 -17.43 3.84
CA ARG A 88 -0.79 -16.03 3.68
C ARG A 88 -0.07 -15.33 2.54
N LYS A 89 1.20 -15.68 2.30
CA LYS A 89 1.98 -15.12 1.18
C LYS A 89 1.42 -15.54 -0.16
N GLN A 90 1.10 -16.82 -0.30
CA GLN A 90 0.48 -17.36 -1.52
C GLN A 90 -0.87 -16.70 -1.78
N LEU A 91 -1.72 -16.54 -0.75
CA LEU A 91 -3.00 -15.84 -0.86
C LEU A 91 -2.85 -14.36 -1.23
N GLU A 92 -1.89 -13.64 -0.64
CA GLU A 92 -1.60 -12.25 -1.03
C GLU A 92 -1.14 -12.16 -2.48
N GLN A 93 -0.23 -13.05 -2.90
CA GLN A 93 0.27 -13.06 -4.26
C GLN A 93 -0.84 -13.40 -5.25
N GLU A 94 -1.70 -14.37 -4.95
CA GLU A 94 -2.86 -14.72 -5.77
C GLU A 94 -3.84 -13.55 -5.87
N ALA A 95 -4.10 -12.84 -4.77
CA ALA A 95 -4.95 -11.64 -4.80
C ALA A 95 -4.37 -10.55 -5.72
N TRP A 96 -3.06 -10.28 -5.61
CA TRP A 96 -2.39 -9.29 -6.47
C TRP A 96 -2.30 -9.74 -7.93
N THR A 97 -2.09 -11.02 -8.20
CA THR A 97 -2.11 -11.57 -9.56
C THR A 97 -3.48 -11.40 -10.19
N ASN A 98 -4.56 -11.67 -9.45
CA ASN A 98 -5.93 -11.50 -9.94
C ASN A 98 -6.25 -10.01 -10.22
N ILE A 99 -5.87 -9.11 -9.30
CA ILE A 99 -6.00 -7.66 -9.51
C ILE A 99 -5.19 -7.23 -10.75
N GLY A 100 -3.95 -7.69 -10.87
CA GLY A 100 -3.07 -7.36 -11.99
C GLY A 100 -3.61 -7.85 -13.34
N ALA A 101 -4.12 -9.08 -13.39
CA ALA A 101 -4.75 -9.63 -14.60
C ALA A 101 -5.99 -8.82 -15.00
N PHE A 102 -6.86 -8.48 -14.03
CA PHE A 102 -8.01 -7.62 -14.28
C PHE A 102 -7.59 -6.26 -14.83
N MET A 103 -6.57 -5.63 -14.22
CA MET A 103 -6.05 -4.34 -14.66
C MET A 103 -5.45 -4.40 -16.06
N MET A 104 -4.73 -5.47 -16.41
CA MET A 104 -4.19 -5.65 -17.77
C MET A 104 -5.30 -5.77 -18.82
N ILE A 105 -6.35 -6.55 -18.53
CA ILE A 105 -7.50 -6.68 -19.43
C ILE A 105 -8.20 -5.33 -19.59
N LEU A 106 -8.43 -4.63 -18.49
CA LEU A 106 -9.05 -3.30 -18.49
C LEU A 106 -8.24 -2.32 -19.34
N LEU A 107 -6.91 -2.30 -19.16
CA LEU A 107 -6.00 -1.46 -19.94
C LEU A 107 -6.05 -1.81 -21.43
N GLY A 108 -6.05 -3.10 -21.78
CA GLY A 108 -6.17 -3.56 -23.17
C GLY A 108 -7.46 -3.09 -23.83
N ILE A 109 -8.59 -3.21 -23.13
CA ILE A 109 -9.88 -2.69 -23.61
C ILE A 109 -9.82 -1.18 -23.80
N LEU A 110 -9.28 -0.45 -22.82
CA LEU A 110 -9.16 1.00 -22.90
C LEU A 110 -8.30 1.43 -24.08
N MET A 111 -7.18 0.76 -24.33
CA MET A 111 -6.31 1.04 -25.48
C MET A 111 -7.05 0.88 -26.82
N ILE A 112 -7.83 -0.20 -26.98
CA ILE A 112 -8.65 -0.41 -28.18
C ILE A 112 -9.69 0.70 -28.31
N VAL A 113 -10.39 1.01 -27.23
CA VAL A 113 -11.44 2.04 -27.23
C VAL A 113 -10.87 3.42 -27.58
N THR A 114 -9.72 3.78 -27.00
CA THR A 114 -9.04 5.04 -27.31
C THR A 114 -8.54 5.12 -28.74
N SER A 115 -8.17 3.97 -29.33
CA SER A 115 -7.63 3.90 -30.70
C SER A 115 -8.75 3.95 -31.75
N CYS A 116 -9.92 3.39 -31.46
CA CYS A 116 -11.04 3.31 -32.39
C CYS A 116 -12.03 4.48 -32.30
N TRP A 117 -12.12 5.14 -31.14
CA TRP A 117 -13.11 6.21 -30.94
C TRP A 117 -12.45 7.51 -30.46
N LYS A 118 -12.47 7.77 -29.16
CA LYS A 118 -12.01 9.02 -28.56
C LYS A 118 -11.10 8.73 -27.37
N PRO A 119 -10.16 9.63 -27.06
CA PRO A 119 -9.34 9.51 -25.86
C PRO A 119 -10.23 9.42 -24.62
N VAL A 120 -10.01 8.36 -23.85
CA VAL A 120 -10.71 8.10 -22.59
C VAL A 120 -9.95 8.85 -21.51
N THR A 121 -10.59 9.87 -20.94
CA THR A 121 -10.04 10.62 -19.81
C THR A 121 -10.60 10.09 -18.50
N PHE A 122 -9.71 9.90 -17.53
CA PHE A 122 -10.07 9.54 -16.17
C PHE A 122 -10.01 10.77 -15.29
N ASP A 123 -11.13 11.08 -14.65
CA ASP A 123 -11.14 12.00 -13.52
C ASP A 123 -10.70 11.26 -12.25
N PHE A 124 -10.35 12.05 -11.23
CA PHE A 124 -9.93 11.51 -9.94
C PHE A 124 -10.98 10.57 -9.32
N SER A 125 -12.27 10.90 -9.46
CA SER A 125 -13.38 10.11 -8.91
C SER A 125 -13.42 8.69 -9.46
N LYS A 126 -13.25 8.52 -10.78
CA LYS A 126 -13.21 7.20 -11.44
C LYS A 126 -11.99 6.39 -10.99
N LEU A 127 -10.82 7.03 -10.87
CA LEU A 127 -9.60 6.36 -10.37
C LEU A 127 -9.76 5.96 -8.91
N ALA A 128 -10.38 6.79 -8.08
CA ALA A 128 -10.66 6.48 -6.69
C ALA A 128 -11.58 5.27 -6.54
N ILE A 129 -12.67 5.19 -7.33
CA ILE A 129 -13.58 4.02 -7.33
C ILE A 129 -12.82 2.75 -7.69
N LEU A 130 -11.99 2.78 -8.74
CA LEU A 130 -11.17 1.64 -9.14
C LEU A 130 -10.21 1.21 -8.03
N PHE A 131 -9.57 2.18 -7.36
CA PHE A 131 -8.67 1.94 -6.25
C PHE A 131 -9.37 1.29 -5.05
N TYR A 132 -10.53 1.81 -4.65
CA TYR A 132 -11.31 1.21 -3.57
C TYR A 132 -11.82 -0.19 -3.92
N ALA A 133 -12.21 -0.45 -5.17
CA ALA A 133 -12.60 -1.79 -5.62
C ALA A 133 -11.44 -2.80 -5.48
N MET A 134 -10.21 -2.40 -5.85
CA MET A 134 -9.01 -3.23 -5.66
C MET A 134 -8.73 -3.51 -4.18
N LEU A 135 -8.84 -2.50 -3.32
CA LEU A 135 -8.66 -2.67 -1.88
C LEU A 135 -9.73 -3.59 -1.27
N PHE A 136 -10.98 -3.41 -1.67
CA PHE A 136 -12.09 -4.23 -1.18
C PHE A 136 -11.91 -5.71 -1.58
N TYR A 137 -11.59 -5.96 -2.86
CA TYR A 137 -11.30 -7.31 -3.34
C TYR A 137 -10.13 -7.95 -2.58
N ARG A 138 -9.05 -7.19 -2.35
CA ARG A 138 -7.91 -7.66 -1.56
C ARG A 138 -8.33 -8.04 -0.14
N VAL A 139 -9.10 -7.20 0.54
CA VAL A 139 -9.58 -7.49 1.91
C VAL A 139 -10.50 -8.70 1.93
N TYR A 140 -11.41 -8.81 0.97
CA TYR A 140 -12.31 -9.95 0.84
C TYR A 140 -11.53 -11.26 0.65
N LYS A 141 -10.55 -11.28 -0.26
CA LYS A 141 -9.74 -12.47 -0.53
C LYS A 141 -8.84 -12.86 0.65
N LEU A 142 -8.30 -11.89 1.39
CA LEU A 142 -7.44 -12.14 2.57
C LEU A 142 -8.19 -12.55 3.85
N ARG A 143 -9.53 -12.46 3.86
CA ARG A 143 -10.37 -12.97 4.95
C ARG A 143 -10.78 -14.43 4.76
N LYS A 144 -10.62 -14.97 3.56
CA LYS A 144 -10.98 -16.35 3.20
C LYS A 144 -9.81 -17.29 3.46
#